data_AF-A0A544Y2I9-F1
#
_entry.id   AF-A0A544Y2I9-F1
#
_cell.length_a   1.000
_cell.length_b   1.000
_cell.length_c   1.000
_cell.angle_alpha   90.00
_cell.angle_beta   90.00
_cell.angle_gamma   90.00
#
_symmetry.space_group_name_H-M   'P 1'
#
loop_
_entity.id
_entity.type
_entity.pdbx_description
1 polymer ?
#
loop_
_entity_poly.entity_id
_entity_poly.type
_entity_poly.pdbx_seq_one_letter_code
_entity_poly.pdbx_strand_id
1 'polypeptide(L)'
;QVGPGMWMYHCHVQNHSDMGMAGMFIVTDANGNVPGHSMDDMPDHSTSGTPSPSTSDMPGHTMSGTSGHSMDAIPDHSMHGM
;
A
#
# COMPACT_ATOMS: atom_id res chain seq x y z
N GLN A 1 -19.46 23.29 3.05
CA GLN A 1 -18.00 23.15 3.09
C GLN A 1 -17.69 21.75 3.61
N VAL A 2 -16.63 21.11 3.12
CA VAL A 2 -16.17 19.81 3.61
C VAL A 2 -15.18 20.06 4.76
N GLY A 3 -15.27 19.30 5.85
CA GLY A 3 -14.47 19.52 7.07
C GLY A 3 -13.22 18.62 7.18
N PRO A 4 -12.43 18.78 8.26
CA PRO A 4 -11.35 17.87 8.61
C PRO A 4 -11.81 16.40 8.69
N GLY A 5 -10.94 15.49 8.31
CA GLY A 5 -11.24 14.06 8.28
C GLY A 5 -10.27 13.28 7.39
N MET A 6 -10.38 11.96 7.43
CA MET A 6 -9.68 11.08 6.49
C MET A 6 -10.64 10.62 5.40
N TRP A 7 -10.31 10.96 4.16
CA TRP A 7 -11.16 10.70 3.01
C TRP A 7 -10.50 9.66 2.12
N MET A 8 -11.11 8.49 1.98
CA MET A 8 -10.65 7.48 1.02
C MET A 8 -10.79 8.01 -0.40
N TYR A 9 -9.73 7.93 -1.19
CA TYR A 9 -9.80 8.04 -2.64
C TYR A 9 -9.26 6.75 -3.26
N HIS A 10 -9.90 6.25 -4.31
CA HIS A 10 -9.44 5.05 -4.99
C HIS A 10 -9.88 5.04 -6.46
N CYS A 11 -9.24 4.20 -7.26
CA CYS A 11 -9.69 3.90 -8.60
C CYS A 11 -11.09 3.26 -8.52
N HIS A 12 -12.02 3.69 -9.38
CA HIS A 12 -13.38 3.17 -9.34
C HIS A 12 -13.52 1.80 -10.07
N VAL A 13 -12.48 1.39 -10.81
CA VAL A 13 -12.41 0.04 -11.37
C VAL A 13 -12.13 -0.93 -10.22
N GLN A 14 -13.09 -1.82 -9.94
CA GLN A 14 -13.05 -2.69 -8.76
C GLN A 14 -11.74 -3.48 -8.60
N ASN A 15 -11.29 -4.16 -9.66
CA ASN A 15 -10.04 -4.92 -9.58
C ASN A 15 -8.83 -4.02 -9.27
N HIS A 16 -8.85 -2.76 -9.69
CA HIS A 16 -7.77 -1.83 -9.41
C HIS A 16 -7.82 -1.32 -7.96
N SER A 17 -9.01 -1.04 -7.41
CA SER A 17 -9.13 -0.70 -5.98
C SER A 17 -8.74 -1.88 -5.09
N ASP A 18 -9.17 -3.09 -5.46
CA ASP A 18 -8.88 -4.31 -4.70
C ASP A 18 -7.39 -4.67 -4.75
N MET A 19 -6.71 -4.36 -5.86
CA MET A 19 -5.25 -4.43 -6.00
C MET A 19 -4.50 -3.25 -5.35
N GLY A 20 -5.21 -2.30 -4.71
CA GLY A 20 -4.61 -1.26 -3.88
C GLY A 20 -4.37 0.07 -4.58
N MET A 21 -5.01 0.37 -5.71
CA MET A 21 -5.07 1.74 -6.25
C MET A 21 -6.01 2.62 -5.41
N ALA A 22 -5.69 2.75 -4.13
CA ALA A 22 -6.42 3.52 -3.13
C ALA A 22 -5.43 4.33 -2.28
N GLY A 23 -5.93 5.37 -1.62
CA GLY A 23 -5.17 6.20 -0.70
C GLY A 23 -6.08 6.99 0.23
N MET A 24 -5.49 7.59 1.24
CA MET A 24 -6.18 8.46 2.19
C MET A 24 -5.81 9.91 1.91
N PHE A 25 -6.82 10.76 1.76
CA PHE A 25 -6.67 12.19 1.78
C PHE A 25 -6.99 12.68 3.19
N ILE A 26 -5.94 12.93 3.96
CA ILE A 26 -6.05 13.36 5.36
C ILE A 26 -6.11 14.88 5.39
N VAL A 27 -7.23 15.42 5.86
CA VAL A 27 -7.45 16.85 6.06
C VAL A 27 -7.44 17.13 7.56
N THR A 28 -6.45 17.87 8.02
CA THR A 28 -6.36 18.29 9.42
C THR A 28 -7.20 19.54 9.69
N ASP A 29 -7.56 19.76 10.94
CA ASP A 29 -7.97 21.09 11.39
C ASP A 29 -6.78 22.07 11.42
N ALA A 30 -7.04 23.31 11.81
CA ALA A 30 -6.00 24.35 11.92
C ALA A 30 -4.93 24.03 12.97
N ASN A 31 -5.20 23.11 13.89
CA ASN A 31 -4.29 22.69 14.95
C ASN A 31 -3.55 21.38 14.60
N GLY A 32 -3.77 20.82 13.40
CA GLY A 32 -3.13 19.58 12.96
C GLY A 32 -3.86 18.29 13.37
N ASN A 33 -5.06 18.38 13.96
CA ASN A 33 -5.79 17.20 14.41
C ASN A 33 -6.70 16.62 13.32
N VAL A 34 -6.95 15.31 13.41
CA VAL A 34 -7.92 14.59 12.57
C VAL A 34 -9.01 13.99 13.47
N PRO A 35 -10.29 14.29 13.25
CA PRO A 35 -11.36 13.75 14.09
C PRO A 35 -11.43 12.21 14.06
N GLY A 36 -11.55 11.58 15.23
CA GLY A 36 -11.81 10.14 15.37
C GLY A 36 -10.61 9.21 15.16
N HIS A 37 -9.38 9.73 15.09
CA HIS A 37 -8.14 8.95 15.01
C HIS A 37 -7.07 9.55 15.95
N SER A 38 -7.35 9.53 17.25
CA SER A 38 -6.36 9.85 18.27
C SER A 38 -5.38 8.69 18.40
N MET A 39 -4.07 8.97 18.56
CA MET A 39 -3.08 7.93 18.83
C MET A 39 -3.35 7.16 20.14
N ASP A 40 -4.22 7.71 21.00
CA ASP A 40 -4.68 7.09 22.24
C ASP A 40 -5.60 5.86 22.04
N ASP A 41 -6.19 5.68 20.85
CA ASP A 41 -7.12 4.58 20.53
C ASP A 41 -6.40 3.35 19.92
N MET A 42 -5.07 3.37 19.83
CA MET A 42 -4.32 2.24 19.29
C MET A 42 -4.13 1.16 20.36
N PRO A 43 -4.66 -0.08 20.16
CA PRO A 43 -4.43 -1.17 21.09
C PRO A 43 -2.94 -1.48 21.18
N ASP A 44 -2.41 -1.66 22.39
CA ASP A 44 -1.03 -2.08 22.62
C ASP A 44 -0.77 -3.42 21.93
N HIS A 45 -0.15 -3.37 20.75
CA HIS A 45 0.33 -4.56 20.07
C HIS A 45 1.66 -4.98 20.70
N SER A 46 1.57 -5.62 21.86
CA SER A 46 2.70 -6.35 22.46
C SER A 46 3.21 -7.41 21.46
N THR A 47 4.38 -7.18 20.86
CA THR A 47 5.06 -8.07 19.90
C THR A 47 5.69 -9.30 20.57
N SER A 48 5.31 -9.64 21.80
CA SER A 48 5.97 -10.64 22.64
C SER A 48 5.80 -12.10 22.19
N GLY A 49 5.26 -12.35 20.99
CA GLY A 49 4.92 -13.68 20.50
C GLY A 49 5.40 -14.04 19.09
N THR A 50 6.08 -13.16 18.34
CA THR A 50 6.62 -13.54 17.02
C THR A 50 8.01 -14.14 17.19
N PRO A 51 8.24 -15.43 16.89
CA PRO A 51 9.60 -15.96 16.83
C PRO A 51 10.33 -15.24 15.70
N SER A 52 11.56 -14.79 15.94
CA SER A 52 12.41 -14.24 14.88
C SER A 52 12.50 -15.25 13.73
N PRO A 53 12.22 -14.88 12.48
CA PRO A 53 12.38 -15.80 11.37
C PRO A 53 13.87 -16.16 11.24
N SER A 54 14.20 -17.43 11.48
CA SER A 54 15.54 -17.96 11.19
C SER A 54 15.76 -17.97 9.69
N THR A 55 16.91 -17.47 9.25
CA THR A 55 17.32 -17.37 7.83
C THR A 55 17.58 -18.73 7.17
N SER A 56 17.35 -19.84 7.88
CA SER A 56 17.59 -21.21 7.44
C SER A 56 16.49 -21.79 6.56
N ASP A 57 15.29 -21.21 6.54
CA ASP A 57 14.11 -21.75 5.83
C ASP A 57 13.79 -21.03 4.51
N MET A 58 14.71 -20.23 3.98
CA MET A 58 14.55 -19.61 2.65
C MET A 58 15.00 -20.57 1.54
N PRO A 59 14.14 -20.90 0.55
CA PRO A 59 14.60 -21.47 -0.71
C PRO A 59 15.56 -20.50 -1.40
N GLY A 60 16.77 -20.96 -1.72
CA GLY A 60 17.82 -20.16 -2.35
C GLY A 60 17.35 -19.64 -3.71
N HIS A 61 16.97 -18.36 -3.77
CA HIS A 61 16.73 -17.66 -5.02
C HIS A 61 18.06 -17.05 -5.49
N THR A 62 18.54 -17.52 -6.64
CA THR A 62 19.68 -16.92 -7.34
C THR A 62 19.28 -15.56 -7.88
N MET A 63 19.84 -14.48 -7.34
CA MET A 63 19.70 -13.15 -7.91
C MET A 63 20.81 -12.95 -8.96
N SER A 64 20.59 -13.48 -10.16
CA SER A 64 21.35 -13.04 -11.32
C SER A 64 20.90 -11.63 -11.71
N GLY A 65 21.87 -10.74 -11.98
CA GLY A 65 21.71 -9.28 -12.11
C GLY A 65 20.53 -8.81 -12.96
N THR A 66 20.02 -7.61 -12.73
CA THR A 66 20.59 -6.43 -13.39
C THR A 66 20.44 -5.14 -12.56
N SER A 67 21.57 -4.44 -12.42
CA SER A 67 21.60 -2.98 -12.33
C SER A 67 21.28 -2.44 -13.73
N GLY A 68 20.28 -1.58 -13.87
CA GLY A 68 19.99 -0.94 -15.15
C GLY A 68 18.55 -0.46 -15.27
N HIS A 69 18.31 0.76 -14.83
CA HIS A 69 17.16 1.57 -15.19
C HIS A 69 17.10 1.72 -16.73
N SER A 70 16.08 1.16 -17.39
CA SER A 70 15.58 1.63 -18.69
C SER A 70 14.11 1.28 -18.85
N MET A 71 13.27 2.31 -18.95
CA MET A 71 11.89 2.19 -19.42
C MET A 71 11.94 2.09 -20.95
N ASP A 72 11.99 0.88 -21.51
CA ASP A 72 11.86 0.70 -22.95
C ASP A 72 11.09 -0.59 -23.28
N ALA A 73 10.06 -0.42 -24.11
CA ALA A 73 9.18 -1.39 -24.77
C ALA A 73 7.96 -1.91 -23.97
N ILE A 74 6.84 -1.21 -24.17
CA ILE A 74 5.47 -1.75 -24.11
C ILE A 74 5.35 -2.91 -25.10
N PRO A 75 4.88 -4.12 -24.69
CA PRO A 75 4.37 -5.11 -25.62
C PRO A 75 2.91 -4.77 -25.96
N ASP A 76 2.67 -4.58 -27.26
CA ASP A 76 1.37 -4.43 -27.92
C ASP A 76 0.29 -5.36 -27.32
N HIS A 77 -0.74 -4.79 -26.70
CA HIS A 77 -1.91 -5.55 -26.27
C HIS A 77 -2.82 -5.75 -27.50
N SER A 78 -2.60 -6.86 -28.20
CA SER A 78 -3.46 -7.31 -29.28
C SER A 78 -4.87 -7.62 -28.74
N MET A 79 -5.84 -6.77 -29.07
CA MET A 79 -7.26 -7.02 -28.78
C MET A 79 -7.78 -8.08 -29.77
N HIS A 80 -7.77 -9.36 -29.38
CA HIS A 80 -8.44 -10.44 -30.12
C HIS A 80 -9.27 -11.34 -29.20
N GLY A 81 -10.54 -10.94 -29.04
CA GLY A 81 -11.72 -11.79 -29.10
C GLY A 81 -11.87 -12.96 -28.12
N MET A 82 -12.77 -12.78 -27.15
CA MET A 82 -13.97 -13.62 -26.96
C MET A 82 -15.12 -12.72 -26.53
#